data_AF-A0A970UIA9-F1
#
_entry.id   AF-A0A970UIA9-F1
#
_cell.length_a   1.000
_cell.length_b   1.000
_cell.length_c   1.000
_cell.angle_alpha   90.00
_cell.angle_beta   90.00
_cell.angle_gamma   90.00
#
_symmetry.space_group_name_H-M   'P 1'
#
loop_
_entity.id
_entity.type
_entity.pdbx_description
1 polymer ?
#
loop_
_entity_poly.entity_id
_entity_poly.type
_entity_poly.pdbx_seq_one_letter_code
_entity_poly.pdbx_strand_id
1 'polypeptide(L)' 'MADRTVAQNRKARHDYFILETFECGIVLTGTEIKSVRDGKVNLKEGYAIIRNRELW' A
#
# COMPACT_ATOMS: atom_id res chain seq x y z
N MET A 1 -18.55 10.17 -5.25
CA MET A 1 -17.88 8.90 -4.92
C MET A 1 -16.42 9.25 -4.62
N ALA A 2 -16.11 9.54 -3.36
CA ALA A 2 -14.78 10.05 -3.01
C ALA A 2 -13.82 8.85 -2.88
N ASP A 3 -12.81 8.80 -3.74
CA ASP A 3 -11.64 7.95 -3.54
C ASP A 3 -10.90 8.45 -2.29
N ARG A 4 -11.33 7.95 -1.13
CA ARG A 4 -10.74 8.33 0.15
C ARG A 4 -9.47 7.51 0.31
N THR A 5 -8.34 8.12 -0.03
CA THR A 5 -7.02 7.56 0.20
C THR A 5 -6.91 7.09 1.66
N VAL A 6 -6.83 5.78 1.86
CA VAL A 6 -6.86 5.19 3.20
C VAL A 6 -5.50 5.30 3.88
N ALA A 7 -4.42 5.15 3.11
CA ALA A 7 -3.06 5.24 3.60
C ALA A 7 -2.14 5.73 2.49
N GLN A 8 -1.15 6.54 2.84
CA GLN A 8 -0.12 7.00 1.91
C GLN A 8 1.23 7.01 2.62
N ASN A 9 2.22 6.31 2.07
CA ASN A 9 3.59 6.40 2.56
C ASN A 9 4.25 7.69 2.02
N ARG A 10 4.15 8.77 2.80
CA ARG A 10 4.81 10.05 2.48
C ARG A 10 6.34 9.99 2.59
N LYS A 11 6.85 9.12 3.46
CA LYS A 11 8.30 8.94 3.68
C LYS A 11 8.99 8.38 2.43
N ALA A 12 8.38 7.39 1.78
CA ALA A 12 8.92 6.83 0.54
C ALA A 12 9.11 7.87 -0.57
N ARG A 13 8.20 8.85 -0.67
CA ARG A 13 8.30 9.96 -1.66
C ARG A 13 9.35 11.01 -1.32
N HIS A 14 9.76 11.09 -0.05
CA HIS A 14 10.79 12.03 0.40
C HIS A 14 12.18 11.40 0.31
N ASP A 15 12.29 10.13 0.67
CA ASP A 15 13.58 9.43 0.79
C ASP A 15 14.04 8.81 -0.55
N TYR A 16 13.12 8.55 -1.47
CA TYR A 16 13.40 7.91 -2.75
C TYR A 16 12.80 8.67 -3.93
N PHE A 17 13.46 8.58 -5.08
CA PHE A 17 12.90 9.02 -6.35
C PHE A 17 12.09 7.88 -6.98
N ILE A 18 10.79 8.08 -7.14
CA ILE A 18 9.90 7.08 -7.74
C ILE A 18 10.02 7.19 -9.27
N LEU A 19 10.56 6.14 -9.89
CA LEU A 19 10.71 6.06 -11.35
C LEU A 19 9.40 5.62 -12.03
N GLU A 20 8.72 4.65 -11.44
CA GLU A 20 7.50 4.04 -11.98
C GLU A 20 6.54 3.66 -10.84
N THR A 21 5.24 3.71 -11.13
CA THR A 21 4.17 3.32 -10.21
C THR A 21 3.30 2.28 -10.87
N PHE A 22 3.05 1.19 -10.15
CA PHE A 22 2.19 0.10 -10.60
C PHE A 22 0.91 0.07 -9.78
N GLU A 23 -0.21 -0.20 -10.44
CA GLU A 23 -1.47 -0.52 -9.76
C GLU A 23 -1.49 -2.01 -9.43
N CYS A 24 -1.75 -2.34 -8.17
CA CYS A 24 -1.80 -3.72 -7.70
C CYS A 24 -3.01 -3.91 -6.78
N GLY A 25 -3.58 -5.10 -6.79
CA GLY A 25 -4.60 -5.51 -5.82
C GLY A 25 -3.98 -6.29 -4.68
N ILE A 26 -4.20 -5.86 -3.45
CA ILE A 26 -3.81 -6.63 -2.26
C ILE A 26 -5.01 -7.45 -1.77
N VAL A 27 -4.81 -8.76 -1.58
CA VAL A 27 -5.83 -9.64 -1.02
C VAL A 27 -5.74 -9.56 0.50
N LEU A 28 -6.75 -8.97 1.13
CA LEU A 28 -6.83 -8.81 2.58
C LEU A 28 -7.84 -9.78 3.18
N THR A 29 -7.57 -10.18 4.42
CA THR A 29 -8.47 -11.01 5.22
C THR A 29 -9.37 -10.15 6.13
N GLY A 30 -10.49 -10.71 6.61
CA GLY A 30 -11.58 -9.93 7.22
C GLY A 30 -11.21 -9.04 8.41
N THR A 31 -10.18 -9.40 9.18
CA THR A 31 -9.64 -8.58 10.28
C THR A 31 -8.85 -7.37 9.77
N GLU A 32 -8.10 -7.53 8.67
CA GLU A 32 -7.30 -6.47 8.07
C GLU A 32 -8.19 -5.41 7.42
N ILE A 33 -9.31 -5.81 6.82
CA ILE A 33 -10.31 -4.89 6.27
C ILE A 33 -10.85 -3.93 7.34
N LYS A 34 -11.07 -4.41 8.57
CA LYS A 34 -11.51 -3.56 9.69
C LYS A 34 -10.45 -2.52 10.05
N SER A 35 -9.19 -2.94 10.18
CA SER A 35 -8.07 -2.03 10.47
C SER A 35 -7.86 -0.97 9.38
N VAL A 36 -8.03 -1.35 8.12
CA VAL A 36 -7.95 -0.44 6.97
C VAL A 36 -9.05 0.61 7.01
N ARG A 37 -10.30 0.21 7.27
CA ARG A 37 -11.43 1.14 7.41
C ARG A 37 -11.28 2.10 8.59
N ASP A 38 -10.69 1.63 9.69
CA ASP A 38 -10.35 2.44 10.87
C ASP A 38 -9.14 3.38 10.63
N GLY A 39 -8.50 3.33 9.45
CA GLY A 39 -7.32 4.14 9.13
C GLY A 39 -6.04 3.68 9.86
N LYS A 40 -6.05 2.50 10.48
CA LYS A 40 -4.91 1.92 11.20
C LYS A 40 -4.04 1.10 10.25
N VAL A 41 -3.52 1.75 9.21
CA VAL A 41 -2.62 1.13 8.23
C VAL A 41 -1.27 1.81 8.30
N ASN A 42 -0.22 1.02 8.49
CA ASN A 42 1.15 1.50 8.44
C ASN A 42 1.87 0.85 7.25
N LEU A 43 2.31 1.67 6.30
CA LEU A 43 3.09 1.26 5.13
C LEU A 43 4.57 1.65 5.27
N LYS A 44 4.99 2.12 6.45
CA LYS A 44 6.39 2.46 6.72
C LYS A 44 7.21 1.17 6.81
N GLU A 45 8.42 1.20 6.26
CA GLU A 45 9.42 0.12 6.35
C GLU A 45 9.00 -1.21 5.69
N GLY A 46 7.90 -1.21 4.93
CA GLY A 46 7.54 -2.32 4.05
C GLY A 46 8.30 -2.28 2.74
N TYR A 47 8.58 -3.46 2.19
CA TYR A 47 9.10 -3.65 0.83
C TYR A 47 8.11 -4.51 0.05
N ALA A 48 8.16 -4.42 -1.28
CA ALA A 48 7.39 -5.28 -2.16
C ALA A 48 8.34 -5.94 -3.17
N ILE A 49 8.07 -7.20 -3.51
CA ILE A 49 8.88 -7.96 -4.48
C ILE A 49 7.99 -8.46 -5.61
N ILE A 50 8.44 -8.26 -6.84
CA ILE A 50 7.80 -8.86 -8.01
C ILE A 50 8.26 -10.33 -8.11
N ARG A 51 7.32 -11.26 -7.97
CA ARG A 51 7.56 -12.70 -8.13
C ARG A 51 6.46 -13.30 -8.99
N ASN A 52 6.81 -14.07 -10.02
CA ASN A 52 5.85 -14.74 -10.90
C ASN A 52 4.81 -13.82 -11.57
N ARG A 53 5.17 -12.55 -11.84
CA ARG A 53 4.28 -11.48 -12.33
C ARG A 53 3.23 -11.00 -11.31
N GLU A 54 3.45 -11.28 -10.03
CA GLU A 54 2.64 -10.80 -8.92
C GLU A 54 3.49 -9.98 -7.95
N LEU A 55 2.85 -9.02 -7.26
CA LEU A 55 3.48 -8.22 -6.22
C LEU A 55 3.23 -8.89 -4.87
N TRP A 56 4.30 -9.16 -4.13
CA TRP A 56 4.28 -9.75 -2.79
C TRP A 56 4.77 -8.75 -1.75
#